data_AF-A0A958T4E4-F1
#
_entry.id   AF-A0A958T4E4-F1
#
_cell.length_a   1.000
_cell.length_b   1.000
_cell.length_c   1.000
_cell.angle_alpha   90.00
_cell.angle_beta   90.00
_cell.angle_gamma   90.00
#
_symmetry.space_group_name_H-M   'P 1'
#
loop_
_entity.id
_entity.type
_entity.pdbx_description
1 polymer ?
#
loop_
_entity_poly.entity_id
_entity_poly.type
_entity_poly.pdbx_seq_one_letter_code
_entity_poly.pdbx_strand_id
1 'polypeptide(L)'
;MPLSANNPDRTSWLHVGKNSDFPIQNIPFGVFLTRDDIITIGTRIGDTAIDLGALHQLGYFEGIPLTDDIFLQDSLNDFIADGRKTWRAV
;
A
#
# COMPACT_ATOMS: atom_id res chain seq x y z
N MET A 1 -6.00 12.48 16.94
CA MET A 1 -6.44 11.08 17.08
C MET A 1 -5.23 10.18 16.95
N PRO A 2 -5.03 9.19 17.83
CA PRO A 2 -3.96 8.22 17.66
C PRO A 2 -4.18 7.44 16.36
N LEU A 3 -3.10 7.20 15.61
CA LEU A 3 -3.12 6.36 14.42
C LEU A 3 -3.28 4.90 14.86
N SER A 4 -4.48 4.33 14.69
CA SER A 4 -4.74 2.91 14.97
C SER A 4 -3.89 1.97 14.12
N ALA A 5 -3.44 2.43 12.95
CA ALA A 5 -2.54 1.70 12.06
C ALA A 5 -1.18 1.40 12.72
N ASN A 6 -0.66 2.32 13.54
CA ASN A 6 0.65 2.18 14.17
C ASN A 6 0.60 1.48 15.53
N ASN A 7 -0.53 0.82 15.86
CA ASN A 7 -0.65 0.07 17.10
C ASN A 7 0.35 -1.10 17.13
N PRO A 8 1.28 -1.17 18.12
CA PRO A 8 2.22 -2.28 18.24
C PRO A 8 1.56 -3.65 18.38
N ASP A 9 0.33 -3.70 18.91
CA ASP A 9 -0.41 -4.95 19.12
C ASP A 9 -1.11 -5.47 17.86
N ARG A 10 -1.11 -4.69 16.76
CA ARG A 10 -1.68 -5.16 15.48
C ARG A 10 -0.83 -6.26 14.89
N THR A 11 -1.50 -7.29 14.40
CA THR A 11 -0.87 -8.42 13.70
C THR A 11 -1.50 -8.57 12.32
N SER A 12 -0.70 -9.03 11.36
CA SER A 12 -1.17 -9.40 10.03
C SER A 12 -1.46 -10.90 10.00
N TRP A 13 -2.39 -11.31 9.14
CA TRP A 13 -2.54 -12.70 8.75
C TRP A 13 -1.38 -13.18 7.85
N LEU A 14 -0.63 -12.25 7.26
CA LEU A 14 0.64 -12.53 6.59
C LEU A 14 1.75 -12.79 7.60
N HIS A 15 2.63 -13.74 7.28
CA HIS A 15 3.79 -14.02 8.11
C HIS A 15 4.76 -12.83 8.11
N VAL A 16 5.13 -12.37 9.30
CA VAL A 16 6.15 -11.34 9.52
C VAL A 16 7.20 -11.91 10.46
N GLY A 17 8.45 -11.98 9.99
CA GLY A 17 9.57 -12.39 10.83
C GLY A 17 9.79 -11.41 11.99
N LYS A 18 10.24 -11.92 13.15
CA LYS A 18 10.44 -11.10 14.37
C LYS A 18 11.37 -9.88 14.19
N ASN A 19 12.31 -9.97 13.25
CA ASN A 19 13.28 -8.92 12.94
C ASN A 19 13.03 -8.30 11.56
N SER A 20 11.81 -8.43 11.02
CA SER A 20 11.46 -7.81 9.73
C SER A 20 11.34 -6.31 9.89
N ASP A 21 11.96 -5.57 8.97
CA ASP A 21 11.77 -4.11 8.84
C ASP A 21 10.39 -3.75 8.27
N PHE A 22 9.61 -4.76 7.85
CA PHE A 22 8.31 -4.59 7.21
C PHE A 22 7.16 -5.21 8.04
N PRO A 23 6.95 -4.78 9.30
CA PRO A 23 5.77 -5.20 10.04
C PRO A 23 4.52 -4.46 9.54
N ILE A 24 3.34 -4.89 9.98
CA ILE A 24 2.06 -4.28 9.57
C ILE A 24 1.93 -2.80 9.98
N GLN A 25 2.78 -2.32 10.89
CA GLN A 25 2.84 -0.93 11.32
C GLN A 25 3.63 -0.03 10.36
N ASN A 26 4.43 -0.59 9.44
CA ASN A 26 5.29 0.20 8.55
C ASN A 26 4.57 0.57 7.24
N ILE A 27 4.01 -0.43 6.53
CA ILE A 27 3.28 -0.27 5.25
C ILE A 27 3.95 0.77 4.32
N PRO A 28 5.21 0.55 3.89
CA PRO A 28 5.88 1.49 2.98
C PRO A 28 5.23 1.44 1.60
N PHE A 29 5.17 2.57 0.91
CA PHE A 29 4.76 2.63 -0.49
C PHE A 29 5.98 2.49 -1.40
N GLY A 30 5.83 1.74 -2.48
CA GLY A 30 6.87 1.53 -3.49
C GLY A 30 6.27 1.22 -4.85
N VAL A 31 7.10 1.29 -5.88
CA VAL A 31 6.75 0.87 -7.25
C VAL A 31 7.46 -0.45 -7.53
N PHE A 32 6.75 -1.42 -8.08
CA PHE A 32 7.34 -2.68 -8.52
C PHE A 32 6.73 -3.16 -9.83
N LEU A 33 7.43 -4.09 -10.48
CA LEU A 33 6.97 -4.80 -11.66
C LEU A 33 6.32 -6.11 -11.23
N THR A 34 5.09 -6.32 -11.71
CA THR A 34 4.41 -7.61 -11.57
C THR A 34 5.01 -8.64 -12.53
N ARG A 35 4.58 -9.90 -12.44
CA ARG A 35 5.00 -10.96 -13.37
C ARG A 35 4.53 -10.75 -14.80
N ASP A 36 3.51 -9.91 -14.99
CA ASP A 36 2.92 -9.59 -16.28
C ASP A 36 3.54 -8.31 -16.89
N ASP A 37 4.71 -7.89 -16.39
CA ASP A 37 5.43 -6.66 -16.79
C ASP A 37 4.61 -5.37 -16.63
N ILE A 38 3.60 -5.39 -15.75
CA ILE A 38 2.82 -4.21 -15.39
C ILE A 38 3.53 -3.52 -14.22
N ILE A 39 3.85 -2.24 -14.41
CA ILE A 39 4.35 -1.38 -13.34
C ILE A 39 3.18 -0.98 -12.46
N THR A 40 3.29 -1.22 -11.16
CA THR A 40 2.26 -0.86 -10.20
C THR A 40 2.84 -0.33 -8.90
N ILE A 41 2.07 0.56 -8.27
CA ILE A 41 2.31 1.00 -6.91
C ILE A 41 1.80 -0.08 -5.97
N GLY A 42 2.58 -0.40 -4.94
CA GLY A 42 2.13 -1.27 -3.89
C GLY A 42 2.84 -1.07 -2.57
N THR A 43 2.58 -1.99 -1.65
CA THR A 43 3.18 -2.00 -0.32
C THR A 43 3.78 -3.36 0.03
N ARG A 44 4.41 -3.48 1.19
CA ARG A 44 5.08 -4.70 1.64
C ARG A 44 4.75 -5.00 3.10
N ILE A 45 4.43 -6.26 3.37
CA ILE A 45 4.30 -6.82 4.72
C ILE A 45 5.12 -8.10 4.79
N GLY A 46 6.10 -8.15 5.70
CA GLY A 46 7.05 -9.25 5.80
C GLY A 46 7.78 -9.45 4.46
N ASP A 47 7.67 -10.64 3.91
CA ASP A 47 8.24 -11.00 2.60
C ASP A 47 7.20 -11.00 1.47
N THR A 48 6.02 -10.41 1.71
CA THR A 48 4.93 -10.33 0.74
C THR A 48 4.80 -8.90 0.21
N ALA A 49 4.89 -8.73 -1.11
CA ALA A 49 4.48 -7.51 -1.80
C ALA A 49 2.96 -7.55 -2.05
N ILE A 50 2.29 -6.44 -1.82
CA ILE A 50 0.85 -6.25 -1.99
C ILE A 50 0.66 -5.22 -3.11
N ASP A 51 -0.08 -5.62 -4.13
CA ASP A 51 -0.44 -4.79 -5.28
C ASP A 51 -1.64 -3.90 -4.93
N LEU A 52 -1.42 -2.58 -4.86
CA LEU A 52 -2.51 -1.64 -4.56
C LEU A 52 -3.37 -1.38 -5.80
N GLY A 53 -2.84 -1.52 -7.01
CA GLY A 53 -3.61 -1.47 -8.25
C GLY A 53 -4.65 -2.59 -8.31
N ALA A 54 -4.25 -3.82 -7.98
CA ALA A 54 -5.18 -4.95 -7.88
C ALA A 54 -6.24 -4.74 -6.79
N LEU A 55 -5.86 -4.24 -5.61
CA LEU A 55 -6.80 -3.93 -4.54
C LEU A 55 -7.81 -2.84 -4.95
N HIS A 56 -7.37 -1.85 -5.74
CA HIS A 56 -8.24 -0.83 -6.29
C HIS A 56 -9.28 -1.42 -7.25
N GLN A 57 -8.84 -2.26 -8.20
CA GLN A 57 -9.73 -2.93 -9.15
C GLN A 57 -10.74 -3.85 -8.46
N LEU A 58 -10.38 -4.42 -7.31
CA LEU A 58 -11.27 -5.25 -6.49
C LEU A 58 -12.23 -4.44 -5.60
N GLY A 59 -12.16 -3.10 -5.63
CA GLY A 59 -13.07 -2.22 -4.88
C GLY A 59 -12.72 -2.02 -3.41
N TYR A 60 -11.52 -2.41 -2.95
CA TYR A 60 -11.14 -2.25 -1.54
C TYR A 60 -10.93 -0.79 -1.10
N PHE A 61 -10.78 0.13 -2.07
CA PHE A 61 -10.67 1.57 -1.83
C PHE A 61 -11.96 2.33 -2.16
N GLU A 62 -13.10 1.65 -2.27
CA GLU A 62 -14.40 2.32 -2.45
C GLU A 62 -14.62 3.39 -1.37
N GLY A 63 -14.92 4.61 -1.82
CA GLY A 63 -15.12 5.78 -0.94
C GLY A 63 -13.88 6.64 -0.71
N ILE A 64 -12.71 6.23 -1.21
CA ILE A 64 -11.52 7.08 -1.28
C ILE A 64 -11.50 7.73 -2.68
N PRO A 65 -11.31 9.06 -2.79
CA PRO A 65 -11.25 9.74 -4.08
C PRO A 65 -9.89 9.46 -4.74
N LEU A 66 -9.75 8.30 -5.37
CA LEU A 66 -8.60 7.88 -6.15
C LEU A 66 -8.96 7.94 -7.63
N THR A 67 -8.04 8.34 -8.49
CA THR A 67 -8.19 8.13 -9.94
C THR A 67 -7.89 6.67 -10.29
N ASP A 68 -8.58 6.14 -11.31
CA ASP A 68 -8.49 4.73 -11.73
C ASP A 68 -7.05 4.26 -11.99
N ASP A 69 -6.21 5.18 -12.44
CA ASP A 69 -4.85 5.02 -12.93
C ASP A 69 -3.77 5.46 -11.93
N ILE A 70 -4.14 5.88 -10.71
CA ILE A 70 -3.18 6.39 -9.72
C ILE A 70 -2.13 5.36 -9.30
N PHE A 71 -2.50 4.07 -9.30
CA PHE A 71 -1.60 2.97 -8.95
C PHE A 71 -0.94 2.29 -10.16
N LEU A 72 -1.23 2.77 -11.38
CA LEU A 72 -0.67 2.27 -12.64
C LEU A 72 0.37 3.28 -13.20
N GLN A 73 1.17 3.85 -12.30
CA GLN A 73 2.22 4.82 -12.63
C GLN A 73 3.60 4.24 -12.36
N ASP A 74 4.60 4.71 -13.10
CA ASP A 74 6.01 4.36 -12.93
C ASP A 74 6.68 5.06 -11.75
N SER A 75 5.97 5.98 -11.08
CA SER A 75 6.45 6.75 -9.95
C SER A 75 5.37 6.95 -8.89
N LEU A 76 5.80 7.20 -7.65
CA LEU A 76 4.90 7.56 -6.54
C LEU A 76 4.44 9.02 -6.58
N ASN A 77 4.90 9.81 -7.56
CA ASN A 77 4.76 11.26 -7.53
C ASN A 77 3.29 11.69 -7.53
N ASP A 78 2.48 11.09 -8.41
CA ASP A 78 1.06 11.42 -8.52
C ASP A 78 0.28 11.01 -7.27
N PHE A 79 0.58 9.82 -6.74
CA PHE A 79 0.01 9.35 -5.48
C PHE A 79 0.35 10.25 -4.28
N ILE A 80 1.58 10.77 -4.22
CA ILE A 80 2.00 11.72 -3.18
C ILE A 80 1.40 13.11 -3.42
N ALA A 81 1.22 13.51 -4.69
CA ALA A 81 0.65 14.82 -5.07
C ALA A 81 -0.82 14.96 -4.69
N ASP A 82 -1.59 13.87 -4.72
CA ASP A 82 -2.97 13.78 -4.19
C ASP A 82 -3.06 14.15 -2.70
N GLY A 83 -1.92 14.13 -2.02
CA GLY A 83 -1.72 14.84 -0.78
C GLY A 83 -2.12 14.05 0.45
N ARG A 84 -2.04 14.73 1.61
CA ARG A 84 -1.88 14.02 2.87
C ARG A 84 -3.09 13.15 3.26
N LYS A 85 -4.26 13.41 2.69
CA LYS A 85 -5.49 12.71 3.04
C LYS A 85 -5.60 11.37 2.31
N THR A 86 -5.16 11.32 1.05
CA THR A 86 -5.29 10.16 0.15
C THR A 86 -4.43 8.99 0.61
N TRP A 87 -3.11 9.14 0.65
CA TRP A 87 -2.17 8.15 1.20
C TRP A 87 -2.33 7.79 2.69
N ARG A 88 -3.25 8.44 3.43
CA ARG A 88 -3.63 8.05 4.81
C ARG A 88 -4.95 7.28 4.87
N ALA A 89 -5.76 7.40 3.83
CA ALA A 89 -7.00 6.67 3.69
C ALA A 89 -6.73 5.28 3.08
N VAL A 90 -5.76 5.22 2.16
CA VAL A 90 -5.10 3.99 1.68
C VAL A 90 -4.30 3.36 2.83
#